data_AF-A0A816CJW7-F1
#
_entry.id   AF-A0A816CJW7-F1
#
_cell.length_a   1.000
_cell.length_b   1.000
_cell.length_c   1.000
_cell.angle_alpha   90.00
_cell.angle_beta   90.00
_cell.angle_gamma   90.00
#
_symmetry.space_group_name_H-M   'P 1'
#
loop_
_entity.id
_entity.type
_entity.pdbx_description
1 polymer ?
#
loop_
_entity_poly.entity_id
_entity_poly.type
_entity_poly.pdbx_seq_one_letter_code
_entity_poly.pdbx_strand_id
1 'polypeptide(L)'
;MGKGKVAAQCSHATLGCFQKACEQTPDAVDTWFSGGQAKVVCKCESADDLEELQRQAKRKGLTTCLIRDADEHRLNLVIKQYLELDQHLQNQSMR
;
A
#
# COMPACT_ATOMS: atom_id res chain seq x y z
N MET A 1 8.25 -14.63 -11.48
CA MET A 1 8.74 -14.56 -10.08
C MET A 1 8.27 -15.79 -9.32
N GLY A 2 9.16 -16.51 -8.62
CA GLY A 2 8.77 -17.67 -7.80
C GLY A 2 7.94 -17.25 -6.58
N LYS A 3 7.09 -18.14 -6.06
CA LYS A 3 6.18 -17.86 -4.92
C LYS A 3 6.90 -17.27 -3.70
N GLY A 4 8.08 -17.78 -3.36
CA GLY A 4 8.89 -17.25 -2.24
C GLY A 4 9.38 -15.83 -2.47
N LYS A 5 9.83 -15.50 -3.68
CA LYS A 5 10.25 -14.14 -4.04
C LYS A 5 9.08 -13.17 -4.00
N VAL A 6 7.88 -13.57 -4.46
CA VAL A 6 6.65 -12.76 -4.32
C VAL A 6 6.34 -12.49 -2.85
N ALA A 7 6.38 -13.51 -1.99
CA ALA A 7 6.09 -13.36 -0.57
C ALA A 7 7.07 -12.39 0.12
N ALA A 8 8.38 -12.53 -0.14
CA ALA A 8 9.41 -11.65 0.41
C ALA A 8 9.18 -10.19 -0.02
N GLN A 9 8.95 -9.94 -1.30
CA GLN A 9 8.71 -8.59 -1.83
C GLN A 9 7.43 -7.96 -1.24
N CYS A 10 6.37 -8.75 -1.05
CA CYS A 10 5.15 -8.26 -0.40
C CYS A 10 5.39 -7.89 1.07
N SER A 11 6.18 -8.68 1.78
CA SER A 11 6.56 -8.39 3.17
C SER A 11 7.39 -7.12 3.28
N HIS A 12 8.36 -6.91 2.38
CA HIS A 12 9.16 -5.68 2.34
C HIS A 12 8.30 -4.44 2.05
N ALA A 13 7.39 -4.52 1.08
CA ALA A 13 6.46 -3.43 0.77
C ALA A 13 5.56 -3.10 1.97
N THR A 14 5.10 -4.13 2.70
CA THR A 14 4.31 -3.98 3.93
C THR A 14 5.06 -3.24 5.00
N LEU A 15 6.28 -3.69 5.31
CA LEU A 15 7.08 -3.07 6.36
C LEU A 15 7.40 -1.60 6.02
N GLY A 16 7.77 -1.32 4.77
CA GLY A 16 8.06 0.05 4.34
C GLY A 16 6.83 0.97 4.34
N CYS A 17 5.64 0.46 4.01
CA CYS A 17 4.40 1.23 4.19
C CYS A 17 4.09 1.47 5.66
N PHE A 18 4.22 0.46 6.50
CA PHE A 18 3.94 0.55 7.93
C PHE A 18 4.86 1.58 8.61
N GLN A 19 6.17 1.55 8.38
CA GLN A 19 7.11 2.52 8.94
C GLN A 19 6.73 3.96 8.57
N LYS A 20 6.40 4.20 7.29
CA LYS A 20 5.93 5.51 6.85
C LYS A 20 4.59 5.89 7.48
N ALA A 21 3.67 4.95 7.60
CA ALA A 21 2.34 5.19 8.16
C ALA A 21 2.40 5.52 9.66
N CYS A 22 3.34 4.94 10.41
CA CYS A 22 3.58 5.31 11.81
C CYS A 22 3.93 6.78 11.98
N GLU A 23 4.68 7.35 11.02
CA GLU A 23 5.08 8.76 11.04
C GLU A 23 4.01 9.68 10.42
N GLN A 24 3.33 9.23 9.36
CA GLN A 24 2.42 10.06 8.56
C GLN A 24 0.98 10.03 9.05
N THR A 25 0.51 8.89 9.53
CA THR A 25 -0.91 8.59 9.81
C THR A 25 -1.05 7.57 10.95
N PRO A 26 -0.59 7.88 12.18
CA PRO A 26 -0.61 6.91 13.29
C PRO A 26 -2.01 6.38 13.63
N ASP A 27 -3.05 7.21 13.58
CA ASP A 27 -4.44 6.76 13.85
C ASP A 27 -4.93 5.69 12.84
N ALA A 28 -4.46 5.80 11.59
CA ALA A 28 -4.76 4.81 10.55
C ALA A 28 -4.05 3.47 10.79
N VAL A 29 -2.86 3.53 11.39
CA VAL A 29 -2.13 2.34 11.82
C VAL A 29 -2.90 1.62 12.91
N ASP A 30 -3.36 2.30 13.94
CA ASP A 30 -4.12 1.70 15.05
C ASP A 30 -5.42 1.05 14.57
N THR A 31 -6.13 1.72 13.66
CA THR A 31 -7.33 1.18 13.01
C THR A 31 -7.01 -0.08 12.21
N TRP A 32 -5.93 -0.06 11.41
CA TRP A 32 -5.50 -1.21 10.63
C TRP A 32 -5.07 -2.38 11.51
N PHE A 33 -4.39 -2.13 12.63
CA PHE A 33 -4.03 -3.15 13.62
C PHE A 33 -5.27 -3.77 14.26
N SER A 34 -6.22 -2.95 14.69
CA SER A 34 -7.48 -3.40 15.28
C SER A 34 -8.34 -4.20 14.29
N GLY A 35 -8.24 -3.86 13.00
CA GLY A 35 -8.88 -4.58 11.89
C GLY A 35 -8.14 -5.84 11.42
N GLY A 36 -7.20 -6.38 12.18
CA GLY A 36 -6.49 -7.63 11.85
C GLY A 36 -5.44 -7.49 10.75
N GLN A 37 -5.01 -6.26 10.45
CA GLN A 37 -3.91 -5.95 9.53
C GLN A 37 -4.12 -6.52 8.13
N ALA A 38 -5.32 -6.39 7.58
CA ALA A 38 -5.67 -6.90 6.25
C ALA A 38 -4.72 -6.39 5.15
N LYS A 39 -4.35 -7.28 4.23
CA LYS A 39 -3.45 -7.00 3.10
C LYS A 39 -4.04 -7.62 1.84
N VAL A 40 -4.11 -6.83 0.77
CA VAL A 40 -4.52 -7.30 -0.56
C VAL A 40 -3.33 -7.21 -1.49
N VAL A 41 -2.99 -8.33 -2.13
CA VAL A 41 -1.88 -8.43 -3.07
C VAL A 41 -2.43 -8.50 -4.49
N CYS A 42 -2.05 -7.53 -5.32
CA CYS A 42 -2.45 -7.46 -6.72
C CYS A 42 -1.23 -7.66 -7.63
N LYS A 43 -1.46 -8.20 -8.82
CA LYS A 43 -0.45 -8.29 -9.88
C LYS A 43 -0.60 -7.08 -10.82
N CYS A 44 0.52 -6.52 -11.25
CA CYS A 44 0.58 -5.53 -12.33
C CYS A 44 1.25 -6.18 -13.55
N GLU A 45 0.89 -5.76 -14.76
CA GLU A 45 1.45 -6.32 -15.99
C GLU A 45 2.80 -5.68 -16.35
N SER A 46 3.03 -4.42 -15.96
CA SER A 46 4.30 -3.71 -16.18
C SER A 46 4.81 -2.92 -14.96
N ALA A 47 6.03 -2.39 -15.07
CA ALA A 47 6.60 -1.47 -14.09
C ALA A 47 5.88 -0.12 -14.13
N ASP A 48 5.64 0.40 -15.33
CA ASP A 48 4.94 1.67 -15.56
C ASP A 48 3.53 1.67 -14.96
N ASP A 49 2.79 0.56 -15.09
CA ASP A 49 1.47 0.41 -14.47
C ASP A 49 1.54 0.59 -12.95
N LEU A 50 2.58 0.05 -12.30
CA LEU A 50 2.72 0.26 -10.87
C LEU A 50 3.12 1.70 -10.55
N GLU A 51 4.07 2.29 -11.28
CA GLU A 51 4.46 3.67 -11.00
C GLU A 51 3.24 4.60 -11.13
N GLU A 52 2.37 4.38 -12.10
CA GLU A 52 1.11 5.09 -12.23
C GLU A 52 0.14 4.80 -11.08
N LEU A 53 -0.03 3.54 -10.66
CA LEU A 53 -0.84 3.19 -9.48
C LEU A 53 -0.31 3.84 -8.20
N GLN A 54 1.01 3.89 -8.01
CA GLN A 54 1.64 4.57 -6.88
C GLN A 54 1.34 6.07 -6.94
N ARG A 55 1.48 6.69 -8.13
CA ARG A 55 1.17 8.10 -8.34
C ARG A 55 -0.29 8.37 -8.00
N GLN A 56 -1.22 7.50 -8.41
CA GLN A 56 -2.66 7.60 -8.09
C GLN A 56 -2.92 7.49 -6.60
N ALA A 57 -2.30 6.52 -5.93
CA ALA A 57 -2.45 6.32 -4.49
C ALA A 57 -1.91 7.53 -3.70
N LYS A 58 -0.74 8.06 -4.06
CA LYS A 58 -0.18 9.29 -3.49
C LYS A 58 -1.11 10.49 -3.68
N ARG A 59 -1.70 10.66 -4.87
CA ARG A 59 -2.69 11.74 -5.14
C ARG A 59 -3.93 11.64 -4.25
N LYS A 60 -4.28 10.43 -3.79
CA LYS A 60 -5.38 10.17 -2.85
C LYS A 60 -4.95 10.22 -1.38
N GLY A 61 -3.73 10.66 -1.09
CA GLY A 61 -3.21 10.73 0.29
C GLY A 61 -2.87 9.37 0.90
N LEU A 62 -2.76 8.31 0.10
CA LEU A 62 -2.43 6.97 0.62
C LEU A 62 -0.92 6.82 0.82
N THR A 63 -0.53 6.24 1.95
CA THR A 63 0.85 5.82 2.20
C THR A 63 1.25 4.70 1.25
N THR A 64 2.40 4.84 0.59
CA THR A 64 2.90 3.87 -0.39
C THR A 64 4.39 3.58 -0.22
N CYS A 65 4.77 2.34 -0.57
CA CYS A 65 6.14 1.89 -0.62
C CYS A 65 6.36 1.10 -1.92
N LEU A 66 7.28 1.58 -2.75
CA LEU A 66 7.72 0.89 -3.96
C LEU A 66 8.99 0.13 -3.62
N ILE A 67 9.00 -1.19 -3.80
CA ILE A 67 10.20 -2.01 -3.65
C ILE A 67 10.81 -2.24 -5.02
N ARG A 68 12.11 -1.97 -5.14
CA ARG A 68 12.92 -2.24 -6.32
C ARG A 68 13.89 -3.33 -5.95
N ASP A 69 13.87 -4.42 -6.71
CA ASP A 69 14.87 -5.48 -6.58
C ASP A 69 16.07 -5.13 -7.47
N ALA A 70 17.28 -5.50 -7.04
CA ALA A 70 18.51 -5.27 -7.79
C ALA A 70 18.55 -6.11 -9.09
N ASP A 71 17.81 -7.21 -9.11
CA ASP A 71 17.58 -8.00 -10.31
C ASP A 71 16.41 -7.38 -11.10
N GLU A 72 16.69 -6.90 -12.32
CA GLU A 72 15.94 -5.94 -13.15
C GLU A 72 14.49 -6.31 -13.56
N HIS A 73 13.84 -7.31 -12.95
CA HIS A 73 12.55 -7.81 -13.39
C HIS A 73 11.50 -7.85 -12.27
N ARG A 74 10.79 -6.72 -12.17
CA ARG A 74 9.34 -6.60 -11.93
C ARG A 74 8.76 -7.35 -10.72
N LEU A 75 8.30 -6.60 -9.71
CA LEU A 75 6.91 -6.48 -9.24
C LEU A 75 6.88 -6.00 -7.78
N ASN A 76 5.74 -5.55 -7.27
CA ASN A 76 5.04 -4.30 -7.53
C ASN A 76 3.78 -4.34 -6.64
N LEU A 77 3.84 -3.75 -5.44
CA LEU A 77 2.74 -3.83 -4.47
C LEU A 77 2.27 -2.42 -4.07
N VAL A 78 1.01 -2.10 -4.36
CA VAL A 78 0.29 -1.07 -3.61
C VAL A 78 -0.46 -1.80 -2.52
N ILE A 79 -0.02 -1.65 -1.27
CA ILE A 79 -0.86 -2.04 -0.16
C ILE A 79 -1.96 -1.02 -0.10
N LYS A 80 -3.14 -1.43 -0.56
CA LYS A 80 -4.37 -0.74 -0.23
C LYS A 80 -4.61 -1.01 1.25
N GLN A 81 -3.99 -0.21 2.11
CA GLN A 81 -4.43 -0.10 3.49
C GLN A 81 -5.85 0.45 3.37
N TYR A 82 -6.85 -0.38 3.66
CA TYR A 82 -8.21 0.10 3.82
C TYR A 82 -8.18 1.08 5.00
N LEU A 83 -7.89 2.35 4.70
CA LEU A 83 -8.30 3.46 5.53
C LEU A 83 -9.82 3.52 5.35
N GLU A 84 -10.57 2.86 6.24
CA GLU A 84 -12.00 3.11 6.40
C GLU A 84 -12.32 4.56 6.83
N LEU A 85 -11.34 5.46 6.80
CA LEU A 85 -11.49 6.89 7.11
C LEU A 85 -12.05 7.72 5.95
N ASP A 86 -11.92 7.30 4.68
CA ASP A 86 -12.39 8.14 3.56
C ASP A 86 -13.90 7.98 3.28
N GLN A 87 -14.53 6.88 3.69
CA GLN A 87 -16.00 6.77 3.62
C GLN A 87 -16.71 7.54 4.73
N HIS A 88 -16.05 7.85 5.86
CA HIS A 88 -16.66 8.67 6.91
C HIS A 88 -16.41 10.17 6.67
N LEU A 89 -15.23 10.56 6.18
CA LEU A 89 -14.91 11.97 5.91
C LEU A 89 -15.56 12.50 4.61
N GLN A 90 -15.75 11.69 3.57
CA GLN A 90 -16.52 12.14 2.39
C GLN A 90 -18.04 12.14 2.60
N ASN A 91 -18.56 11.38 3.56
CA ASN A 91 -19.99 11.39 3.89
C ASN A 91 -20.39 12.47 4.93
N GLN A 92 -19.42 13.10 5.61
CA GLN A 92 -19.67 14.25 6.49
C GLN A 92 -19.49 15.61 5.81
N SER A 93 -18.95 15.65 4.59
CA SER A 93 -18.83 16.87 3.76
C SER A 93 -20.00 17.05 2.76
N MET A 94 -20.97 16.13 2.75
CA MET A 94 -22.22 16.21 1.97
C MET A 94 -23.47 16.28 2.87
N ARG A 95 -23.34 16.81 4.10
CA ARG A 95 -24.46 17.21 4.95
C ARG A 95 -24.31 18.64 5.41
#